data_AF-A0AAV4C5A4-F1
#
_entry.id   AF-A0AAV4C5A4-F1
#
_cell.length_a   1.000
_cell.length_b   1.000
_cell.length_c   1.000
_cell.angle_alpha   90.00
_cell.angle_beta   90.00
_cell.angle_gamma   90.00
#
_symmetry.space_group_name_H-M   'P 1'
#
loop_
_entity.id
_entity.type
_entity.pdbx_description
1 polymer ?
#
loop_
_entity_poly.entity_id
_entity_poly.type
_entity_poly.pdbx_seq_one_letter_code
_entity_poly.pdbx_strand_id
1 'polypeptide(L)' 'NGADLCGLVSIQSILLDRLEGDRCLNVPLVVGAIKAIRPQVIPTVDHYKCLYRVLKLSYDATNVYGNV' A
#
# COMPACT_ATOMS: atom_id res chain seq x y z
N ASN A 1 -3.07 13.10 -14.69
CA ASN A 1 -1.97 13.05 -13.69
C ASN A 1 -2.42 13.17 -12.22
N GLY A 2 -3.68 13.49 -11.89
CA GLY A 2 -4.16 13.46 -10.49
C GLY A 2 -4.79 12.13 -10.06
N ALA A 3 -5.41 11.39 -11.00
CA ALA A 3 -6.09 10.13 -10.72
C ALA A 3 -5.13 9.01 -10.31
N ASP A 4 -3.94 8.96 -10.91
CA ASP A 4 -2.93 7.93 -10.62
C ASP A 4 -2.32 8.10 -9.23
N LEU A 5 -1.97 9.33 -8.85
CA LEU A 5 -1.47 9.65 -7.51
C LEU A 5 -2.55 9.44 -6.44
N CYS A 6 -3.79 9.88 -6.71
CA CYS A 6 -4.91 9.67 -5.80
C CYS A 6 -5.16 8.17 -5.55
N GLY A 7 -5.14 7.34 -6.60
CA GLY A 7 -5.30 5.90 -6.47
C GLY A 7 -4.17 5.23 -5.70
N LEU A 8 -2.92 5.67 -5.89
CA LEU A 8 -1.76 5.16 -5.16
C LEU A 8 -1.88 5.46 -3.66
N VAL A 9 -2.23 6.69 -3.31
CA VAL A 9 -2.39 7.12 -1.90
C VAL A 9 -3.51 6.35 -1.22
N SER A 10 -4.66 6.16 -1.89
CA SER A 10 -5.76 5.35 -1.33
C SER A 10 -5.34 3.91 -1.04
N ILE A 11 -4.57 3.29 -1.94
CA ILE A 11 -4.05 1.94 -1.72
C ILE A 11 -3.07 1.91 -0.54
N GLN A 12 -2.18 2.89 -0.46
CA GLN A 12 -1.23 2.99 0.65
C GLN A 12 -1.95 3.15 2.00
N SER A 13 -2.97 4.01 2.09
CA SER A 13 -3.73 4.17 3.33
C SER A 13 -4.40 2.87 3.78
N ILE A 14 -5.04 2.14 2.86
CA ILE A 14 -5.67 0.85 3.17
C ILE A 14 -4.63 -0.18 3.61
N LEU A 15 -3.48 -0.21 2.94
CA LEU A 15 -2.42 -1.15 3.28
C LEU A 15 -1.77 -0.84 4.64
N LEU A 16 -1.59 0.44 4.99
CA LEU A 16 -1.05 0.83 6.29
C LEU A 16 -2.03 0.53 7.43
N ASP A 17 -3.32 0.82 7.25
CA ASP A 17 -4.39 0.50 8.23
C ASP A 17 -4.43 -1.02 8.55
N ARG A 18 -4.31 -1.85 7.50
CA ARG A 18 -4.23 -3.32 7.65
C ARG A 18 -2.94 -3.79 8.30
N LEU A 19 -1.82 -3.11 8.04
CA LEU A 19 -0.53 -3.44 8.63
C LEU A 19 -0.56 -3.19 10.16
N GLU A 20 -1.18 -2.10 10.60
CA GLU A 20 -1.32 -1.75 12.02
C GLU A 20 -2.28 -2.67 12.77
N GLY A 21 -3.43 -2.99 12.18
CA GLY A 21 -4.48 -3.79 12.85
C GLY A 21 -4.25 -5.31 12.83
N ASP A 22 -4.01 -5.88 11.64
CA ASP A 22 -4.06 -7.34 11.44
C ASP A 22 -2.66 -7.99 11.42
N ARG A 23 -1.56 -7.19 11.37
CA ARG A 23 -0.16 -7.64 11.16
C ARG A 23 0.06 -8.57 9.96
N CYS A 24 -0.95 -8.75 9.11
CA CYS A 24 -0.94 -9.59 7.94
C CYS A 24 -1.39 -8.77 6.73
N LEU A 25 -0.53 -8.69 5.72
CA LEU A 25 -0.76 -7.82 4.57
C LEU A 25 -0.61 -8.59 3.27
N ASN A 26 -1.68 -8.60 2.45
CA ASN A 26 -1.65 -9.21 1.13
C ASN A 26 -1.77 -8.14 0.04
N VAL A 27 -0.63 -7.55 -0.33
CA VAL A 27 -0.54 -6.47 -1.32
C VAL A 27 -1.19 -6.84 -2.66
N PRO A 28 -0.96 -8.04 -3.24
CA PRO A 28 -1.66 -8.47 -4.46
C PRO A 28 -3.19 -8.43 -4.34
N LEU A 29 -3.74 -8.87 -3.20
CA LEU A 29 -5.19 -8.93 -2.99
C LEU A 29 -5.81 -7.53 -2.95
N VAL A 30 -5.21 -6.61 -2.19
CA VAL A 30 -5.70 -5.24 -2.05
C VAL A 30 -5.60 -4.47 -3.38
N VAL A 31 -4.48 -4.63 -4.08
CA VAL A 31 -4.31 -4.04 -5.41
C VAL A 31 -5.32 -4.63 -6.41
N GLY A 32 -5.53 -5.94 -6.38
CA GLY A 32 -6.51 -6.62 -7.23
C GLY A 32 -7.94 -6.12 -6.98
N ALA A 33 -8.35 -6.01 -5.72
CA ALA A 33 -9.66 -5.49 -5.34
C ALA A 33 -9.88 -4.05 -5.83
N ILE A 34 -8.85 -3.20 -5.72
CA ILE A 34 -8.96 -1.79 -6.15
C ILE A 34 -8.92 -1.66 -7.67
N LYS A 35 -8.16 -2.50 -8.36
CA LYS A 35 -8.19 -2.57 -9.84
C LYS A 35 -9.54 -3.06 -10.37
N ALA A 36 -10.26 -3.90 -9.64
CA ALA A 36 -11.62 -4.31 -10.02
C ALA A 36 -12.62 -3.14 -10.01
N ILE A 37 -12.42 -2.16 -9.12
CA ILE A 37 -13.27 -0.96 -9.02
C ILE A 37 -12.77 0.15 -9.94
N ARG A 38 -11.45 0.33 -10.04
CA ARG A 38 -10.80 1.36 -10.85
C ARG A 38 -9.53 0.78 -11.52
N PRO A 39 -9.64 0.25 -12.75
CA PRO A 39 -8.55 -0.47 -13.44
C PRO A 39 -7.29 0.36 -13.68
N GLN A 40 -7.45 1.68 -13.74
CA GLN A 40 -6.38 2.63 -14.01
C GLN A 40 -5.43 2.82 -12.81
N VAL A 41 -5.80 2.33 -11.63
CA VAL A 41 -4.99 2.48 -10.43
C VAL A 41 -3.81 1.49 -10.47
N ILE A 42 -2.60 2.01 -10.24
CA ILE A 42 -1.32 1.29 -10.42
C ILE A 42 -1.15 0.78 -11.85
N PRO A 43 -0.94 1.72 -12.79
CA PRO A 43 -0.76 1.39 -14.21
C PRO A 43 0.59 0.75 -14.51
N THR A 44 1.60 0.95 -13.65
CA THR A 44 2.99 0.53 -13.92
C THR A 44 3.53 -0.38 -12.83
N VAL A 45 4.51 -1.20 -13.22
CA VAL A 45 5.28 -2.05 -12.30
C VAL A 45 6.04 -1.20 -11.27
N ASP A 46 6.49 0.00 -11.64
CA ASP A 46 7.19 0.89 -10.72
C ASP A 46 6.30 1.43 -9.60
N HIS A 47 5.02 1.72 -9.88
CA HIS A 47 4.04 2.04 -8.83
C HIS A 47 3.82 0.85 -7.89
N TYR A 48 3.79 -0.37 -8.43
CA TYR A 48 3.66 -1.58 -7.62
C TYR A 48 4.89 -1.80 -6.72
N LYS A 49 6.11 -1.60 -7.24
CA LYS A 49 7.35 -1.61 -6.45
C LYS A 49 7.38 -0.52 -5.38
N CYS A 50 6.85 0.66 -5.69
CA CYS A 50 6.76 1.77 -4.74
C CYS A 50 5.94 1.40 -3.50
N LEU A 51 4.83 0.68 -3.66
CA LEU A 51 4.04 0.18 -2.52
C LEU A 51 4.88 -0.68 -1.57
N TYR A 52 5.62 -1.67 -2.10
CA TYR A 52 6.46 -2.53 -1.26
C TYR A 52 7.57 -1.75 -0.55
N ARG A 53 8.15 -0.73 -1.19
CA ARG A 53 9.16 0.13 -0.54
C ARG A 53 8.58 0.90 0.63
N VAL A 54 7.40 1.50 0.45
CA VAL A 54 6.72 2.26 1.51
C VAL A 54 6.32 1.35 2.67
N LEU A 55 5.78 0.16 2.37
CA LEU A 55 5.42 -0.81 3.39
C LEU A 55 6.62 -1.32 4.19
N LYS A 56 7.74 -1.59 3.50
CA LYS A 56 8.99 -1.96 4.16
C LYS A 56 9.46 -0.85 5.09
N LEU A 57 9.45 0.40 4.62
CA LEU A 57 9.86 1.56 5.42
C LEU A 57 8.96 1.76 6.64
N SER A 58 7.64 1.56 6.49
CA SER A 58 6.69 1.61 7.61
C SER A 58 6.96 0.49 8.62
N TYR A 59 7.14 -0.74 8.16
CA TYR A 59 7.44 -1.89 9.01
C TYR A 59 8.75 -1.68 9.79
N ASP A 60 9.80 -1.24 9.10
CA ASP A 60 11.10 -0.94 9.71
C ASP A 60 10.96 0.18 10.76
N ALA A 61 10.17 1.23 10.47
CA ALA A 61 9.89 2.31 11.42
C ALA A 61 9.10 1.84 12.65
N THR A 62 8.09 0.98 12.48
CA THR A 62 7.34 0.39 13.60
C THR A 62 8.24 -0.44 14.51
N ASN A 63 9.29 -1.08 13.96
CA ASN A 63 10.24 -1.85 14.78
C ASN A 63 11.21 -0.96 15.58
N VAL A 64 11.47 0.27 15.12
CA VAL A 64 12.35 1.25 15.78
C VAL A 64 11.60 2.11 16.80
N TYR A 65 10.34 2.45 16.52
CA TYR A 65 9.49 3.29 17.38
C TYR A 65 8.37 2.53 18.08
N GLY A 66 8.34 1.20 17.94
CA GLY A 66 7.45 0.33 18.70
C GLY A 66 7.86 0.40 20.16
N ASN A 67 7.07 1.11 20.97
CA ASN A 67 7.23 1.11 22.42
C ASN A 67 7.29 -0.34 22.92
N VAL A 68 8.48 -0.75 23.37
CA VAL A 68 8.67 -1.89 24.25
C VAL A 68 8.26 -1.50 25.67
#